data_AF-A0A8K0KQF4-F1
#
_entry.id   AF-A0A8K0KQF4-F1
#
_cell.length_a   1.000
_cell.length_b   1.000
_cell.length_c   1.000
_cell.angle_alpha   90.00
_cell.angle_beta   90.00
_cell.angle_gamma   90.00
#
_symmetry.space_group_name_H-M   'P 1'
#
loop_
_entity.id
_entity.type
_entity.pdbx_description
1 polymer ?
#
loop_
_entity_poly.entity_id
_entity_poly.type
_entity_poly.pdbx_seq_one_letter_code
_entity_poly.pdbx_strand_id
1 'polypeptide(L)'
;MKHCSSNIGAVRSQASASLYLLMRQNFEIGNNFARVKMQVTMSLSSLVGTSQAFSEESLRRSLKTILVYAEDDSELQDTTFPEQVKDLVFNLHMILSDTVKMKEFQEDPEMLLDLMYRIAKGYQNSPDLRLTWLANMAQKHMEENFLCF
;
A
#
# COMPACT_ATOMS: atom_id res chain seq x y z
N MET A 1 -1.95 7.88 4.48
CA MET A 1 -1.37 6.62 5.00
C MET A 1 -0.60 6.77 6.31
N LYS A 2 0.21 7.84 6.51
CA LYS A 2 1.02 8.04 7.74
C LYS A 2 0.25 7.89 9.06
N HIS A 3 -1.00 8.36 9.13
CA HIS A 3 -1.83 8.22 10.34
C HIS A 3 -2.49 6.85 10.51
N CYS A 4 -2.66 6.08 9.43
CA CYS A 4 -3.13 4.69 9.49
C CYS A 4 -2.04 3.74 10.03
N SER A 5 -0.76 4.12 9.93
CA SER A 5 0.36 3.40 10.55
C SER A 5 0.73 3.91 11.95
N SER A 6 -0.09 4.76 12.57
CA SER A 6 0.21 5.33 13.89
C SER A 6 0.10 4.28 15.01
N ASN A 7 1.00 4.31 15.98
CA ASN A 7 0.86 3.45 17.17
C ASN A 7 -0.32 3.86 18.07
N ILE A 8 -0.86 5.07 17.89
CA ILE A 8 -2.01 5.58 18.65
C ILE A 8 -3.32 5.03 18.05
N GLY A 9 -4.02 4.19 18.83
CA GLY A 9 -5.24 3.50 18.38
C GLY A 9 -6.35 4.44 17.88
N ALA A 10 -6.65 5.51 18.62
CA ALA A 10 -7.69 6.47 18.25
C ALA A 10 -7.38 7.18 16.92
N VAL A 11 -6.13 7.57 16.71
CA VAL A 11 -5.66 8.22 15.47
C VAL A 11 -5.79 7.27 14.28
N ARG A 12 -5.46 5.98 14.45
CA ARG A 12 -5.65 4.97 13.40
C ARG A 12 -7.10 4.78 13.04
N SER A 13 -7.98 4.62 14.03
CA SER A 13 -9.41 4.37 13.77
C SER A 13 -10.05 5.53 13.02
N GLN A 14 -9.76 6.77 13.42
CA GLN A 14 -10.25 7.95 12.71
C GLN A 14 -9.66 8.04 11.29
N ALA A 15 -8.37 7.81 11.13
CA ALA A 15 -7.73 7.83 9.81
C ALA A 15 -8.28 6.75 8.87
N SER A 16 -8.56 5.54 9.38
CA SER A 16 -9.18 4.45 8.63
C SER A 16 -10.61 4.78 8.21
N ALA A 17 -11.42 5.35 9.11
CA ALA A 17 -12.78 5.78 8.79
C ALA A 17 -12.80 6.90 7.74
N SER A 18 -11.94 7.92 7.89
CA SER A 18 -11.82 9.00 6.91
C SER A 18 -11.37 8.48 5.53
N LEU A 19 -10.44 7.52 5.50
CA LEU A 19 -9.97 6.93 4.25
C LEU A 19 -11.09 6.13 3.56
N TYR A 20 -11.87 5.36 4.32
CA TYR A 20 -13.03 4.64 3.80
C TYR A 20 -14.08 5.59 3.21
N LEU A 21 -14.47 6.64 3.93
CA LEU A 21 -15.43 7.63 3.44
C LEU A 21 -14.95 8.33 2.16
N LEU A 22 -13.65 8.62 2.06
CA LEU A 22 -13.05 9.20 0.86
C LEU A 22 -13.09 8.22 -0.32
N MET A 23 -12.81 6.93 -0.09
CA MET A 23 -12.94 5.89 -1.12
C MET A 23 -14.39 5.80 -1.62
N ARG A 24 -15.34 5.78 -0.70
CA ARG A 24 -16.77 5.73 -0.99
C ARG A 24 -17.23 6.95 -1.81
N GLN A 25 -16.91 8.17 -1.39
CA GLN A 25 -17.29 9.37 -2.15
C GLN A 25 -16.67 9.40 -3.56
N ASN A 26 -15.42 8.97 -3.72
CA ASN A 26 -14.78 8.91 -5.04
C ASN A 26 -15.45 7.88 -5.97
N PHE A 27 -15.98 6.79 -5.40
CA PHE A 27 -16.76 5.81 -6.13
C PHE A 27 -18.13 6.39 -6.55
N GLU A 28 -18.83 7.07 -5.66
CA GLU A 28 -20.14 7.68 -5.94
C GLU A 28 -20.07 8.84 -6.96
N ILE A 29 -19.03 9.68 -6.90
CA ILE A 29 -18.90 10.89 -7.74
C ILE A 29 -18.57 10.56 -9.21
N GLY A 30 -17.94 9.41 -9.49
CA GLY A 30 -17.53 9.11 -10.86
C GLY A 30 -17.02 7.70 -11.13
N ASN A 31 -17.28 6.74 -10.22
CA ASN A 31 -16.87 5.35 -10.31
C ASN A 31 -15.35 5.17 -10.58
N ASN A 32 -14.54 6.18 -10.23
CA ASN A 32 -13.13 6.24 -10.60
C ASN A 32 -12.24 5.82 -9.44
N PHE A 33 -12.37 4.54 -9.08
CA PHE A 33 -11.56 3.92 -8.04
C PHE A 33 -10.08 3.81 -8.44
N ALA A 34 -9.76 3.87 -9.74
CA ALA A 34 -8.39 3.83 -10.24
C ALA A 34 -7.52 4.98 -9.68
N ARG A 35 -8.09 6.20 -9.58
CA ARG A 35 -7.39 7.35 -9.00
C ARG A 35 -7.08 7.15 -7.51
N VAL A 36 -8.03 6.60 -6.76
CA VAL A 36 -7.86 6.31 -5.32
C VAL A 36 -6.84 5.20 -5.12
N LYS A 37 -6.95 4.11 -5.90
CA LYS A 37 -6.00 3.00 -5.91
C LYS A 37 -4.57 3.50 -6.14
N MET A 38 -4.36 4.36 -7.13
CA MET A 38 -3.04 4.95 -7.42
C MET A 38 -2.51 5.80 -6.26
N GLN A 39 -3.32 6.71 -5.72
CA GLN A 39 -2.89 7.59 -4.61
C GLN A 39 -2.54 6.81 -3.33
N VAL A 40 -3.35 5.81 -2.98
CA VAL A 40 -3.14 5.00 -1.77
C VAL A 40 -1.89 4.13 -1.93
N THR A 41 -1.71 3.52 -3.10
CA THR A 41 -0.53 2.70 -3.45
C THR A 41 0.77 3.52 -3.43
N MET A 42 0.76 4.70 -4.07
CA MET A 42 1.91 5.61 -4.08
C MET A 42 2.25 6.09 -2.67
N SER A 43 1.23 6.45 -1.87
CA SER A 43 1.43 6.89 -0.50
C SER A 43 2.00 5.79 0.40
N LEU A 44 1.59 4.53 0.19
CA LEU A 44 2.17 3.39 0.91
C LEU A 44 3.64 3.17 0.52
N SER A 45 3.93 3.20 -0.78
CA SER A 45 5.29 2.93 -1.30
C SER A 45 6.30 3.95 -0.78
N SER A 46 5.92 5.23 -0.75
CA SER A 46 6.75 6.28 -0.13
C SER A 46 6.93 6.07 1.38
N LEU A 47 5.88 5.61 2.09
CA LEU A 47 5.93 5.40 3.53
C LEU A 47 6.88 4.28 3.94
N VAL A 48 6.87 3.15 3.23
CA VAL A 48 7.73 2.00 3.52
C VAL A 48 9.20 2.26 3.17
N GLY A 49 9.46 3.14 2.20
CA GLY A 49 10.81 3.56 1.78
C GLY A 49 11.45 4.63 2.67
N THR A 50 10.66 5.51 3.28
CA THR A 50 11.20 6.71 3.99
C THR A 50 11.09 6.67 5.51
N SER A 51 10.23 5.83 6.09
CA SER A 51 9.91 5.90 7.52
C SER A 51 10.57 4.77 8.33
N GLN A 52 11.53 5.10 9.19
CA GLN A 52 12.11 4.19 10.18
C GLN A 52 11.13 3.83 11.31
N ALA A 53 10.13 4.67 11.58
CA ALA A 53 9.12 4.48 12.63
C ALA A 53 7.82 3.82 12.11
N PHE A 54 7.88 3.19 10.94
CA PHE A 54 6.72 2.56 10.31
C PHE A 54 6.31 1.28 11.05
N SER A 55 5.10 1.27 11.62
CA SER A 55 4.50 0.05 12.18
C SER A 55 3.64 -0.65 11.14
N GLU A 56 4.20 -1.72 10.57
CA GLU A 56 3.49 -2.63 9.68
C GLU A 56 2.20 -3.16 10.31
N GLU A 57 2.30 -3.64 11.54
CA GLU A 57 1.17 -4.23 12.27
C GLU A 57 0.02 -3.23 12.43
N SER A 58 0.35 -1.98 12.78
CA SER A 58 -0.61 -0.89 12.88
C SER A 58 -1.33 -0.64 11.57
N LEU A 59 -0.59 -0.61 10.45
CA LEU A 59 -1.19 -0.43 9.13
C LEU A 59 -2.08 -1.63 8.74
N ARG A 60 -1.64 -2.86 9.00
CA ARG A 60 -2.44 -4.08 8.74
C ARG A 60 -3.76 -4.06 9.50
N ARG A 61 -3.73 -3.63 10.77
CA ARG A 61 -4.96 -3.43 11.58
C ARG A 61 -5.88 -2.39 10.95
N SER A 62 -5.33 -1.25 10.52
CA SER A 62 -6.10 -0.20 9.85
C SER A 62 -6.73 -0.63 8.52
N LEU A 63 -6.04 -1.45 7.72
CA LEU A 63 -6.57 -2.02 6.48
C LEU A 63 -7.72 -3.01 6.77
N LYS A 64 -7.58 -3.84 7.81
CA LYS A 64 -8.66 -4.73 8.25
C LYS A 64 -9.91 -3.95 8.67
N THR A 65 -9.76 -2.83 9.38
CA THR A 65 -10.89 -1.96 9.72
C THR A 65 -11.60 -1.42 8.48
N ILE A 66 -10.86 -1.05 7.44
CA ILE A 66 -11.45 -0.56 6.17
C ILE A 66 -12.23 -1.68 5.47
N LEU A 67 -11.74 -2.92 5.49
CA LEU A 67 -12.48 -4.07 4.96
C LEU A 67 -13.80 -4.28 5.71
N VAL A 68 -13.78 -4.20 7.05
CA VAL A 68 -15.00 -4.32 7.86
C VAL A 68 -16.01 -3.23 7.49
N TYR A 69 -15.56 -1.98 7.32
CA TYR A 69 -16.46 -0.91 6.87
C TYR A 69 -17.05 -1.17 5.47
N ALA A 70 -16.27 -1.71 4.54
CA ALA A 70 -16.76 -2.06 3.20
C ALA A 70 -17.74 -3.25 3.21
N GLU A 71 -17.61 -4.18 4.15
CA GLU A 71 -18.51 -5.33 4.31
C GLU A 71 -19.81 -4.95 5.02
N ASP A 72 -19.75 -4.08 6.02
CA ASP A 72 -20.91 -3.61 6.79
C ASP A 72 -21.75 -2.55 6.03
N ASP A 73 -21.21 -1.92 4.98
CA ASP A 73 -21.92 -0.90 4.20
C ASP A 73 -22.93 -1.53 3.22
N SER A 74 -24.14 -1.76 3.73
CA SER A 74 -25.27 -2.34 2.99
C SER A 74 -25.70 -1.54 1.76
N GLU A 75 -25.41 -0.23 1.71
CA GLU A 75 -25.78 0.62 0.57
C GLU A 75 -24.94 0.32 -0.67
N LEU A 76 -23.71 -0.17 -0.48
CA LEU A 76 -22.75 -0.43 -1.56
C LEU A 76 -22.47 -1.92 -1.78
N GLN A 77 -23.08 -2.81 -1.00
CA GLN A 77 -22.92 -4.26 -1.09
C GLN A 77 -23.20 -4.84 -2.48
N ASP A 78 -24.23 -4.35 -3.16
CA ASP A 78 -24.61 -4.80 -4.51
C ASP A 78 -23.78 -4.14 -5.63
N THR A 79 -22.78 -3.33 -5.30
CA THR A 79 -21.91 -2.64 -6.26
C THR A 79 -20.56 -3.34 -6.41
N THR A 80 -19.73 -2.89 -7.36
CA THR A 80 -18.34 -3.38 -7.48
C THR A 80 -17.39 -2.78 -6.45
N PHE A 81 -17.87 -1.88 -5.58
CA PHE A 81 -17.03 -1.17 -4.61
C PHE A 81 -16.37 -2.09 -3.57
N PRO A 82 -17.09 -3.02 -2.89
CA PRO A 82 -16.47 -3.88 -1.88
C PRO A 82 -15.36 -4.75 -2.46
N GLU A 83 -15.55 -5.27 -3.68
CA GLU A 83 -14.54 -6.07 -4.39
C GLU A 83 -13.30 -5.23 -4.73
N GLN A 84 -13.50 -4.01 -5.22
CA GLN A 84 -12.39 -3.11 -5.53
C GLN A 84 -11.60 -2.69 -4.27
N VAL A 85 -12.28 -2.52 -3.13
CA VAL A 85 -11.63 -2.27 -1.83
C VAL A 85 -10.85 -3.51 -1.37
N LYS A 86 -11.42 -4.71 -1.50
CA LYS A 86 -10.73 -5.98 -1.20
C LYS A 86 -9.46 -6.14 -2.02
N ASP A 87 -9.54 -5.94 -3.33
CA ASP A 87 -8.39 -5.98 -4.23
C ASP A 87 -7.32 -4.95 -3.85
N LEU A 88 -7.73 -3.72 -3.53
CA LEU A 88 -6.80 -2.69 -3.10
C LEU A 88 -6.08 -3.10 -1.81
N VAL A 89 -6.82 -3.53 -0.79
CA VAL A 89 -6.24 -3.95 0.49
C VAL A 89 -5.31 -5.14 0.31
N PHE A 90 -5.67 -6.12 -0.52
CA PHE A 90 -4.82 -7.25 -0.85
C PHE A 90 -3.49 -6.80 -1.51
N ASN A 91 -3.58 -5.91 -2.50
CA ASN A 91 -2.39 -5.34 -3.16
C ASN A 91 -1.49 -4.59 -2.17
N LEU A 92 -2.07 -3.80 -1.26
CA LEU A 92 -1.31 -3.09 -0.22
C LEU A 92 -0.63 -4.06 0.75
N HIS A 93 -1.29 -5.16 1.12
CA HIS A 93 -0.68 -6.21 1.95
C HIS A 93 0.47 -6.93 1.25
N MET A 94 0.37 -7.16 -0.07
CA MET A 94 1.46 -7.73 -0.86
C MET A 94 2.66 -6.80 -0.87
N ILE A 95 2.49 -5.53 -1.27
CA ILE A 95 3.57 -4.52 -1.29
C ILE A 95 4.26 -4.43 0.08
N LEU A 96 3.47 -4.44 1.14
CA LEU A 96 3.95 -4.36 2.50
C LEU A 96 4.84 -5.57 2.86
N SER A 97 4.35 -6.77 2.58
CA SER A 97 5.08 -8.02 2.87
C SER A 97 6.32 -8.16 1.99
N ASP A 98 6.23 -7.75 0.73
CA ASP A 98 7.34 -7.70 -0.22
C ASP A 98 8.44 -6.75 0.27
N THR A 99 8.07 -5.57 0.78
CA THR A 99 9.03 -4.59 1.32
C THR A 99 9.73 -5.09 2.58
N VAL A 100 9.02 -5.81 3.45
CA VAL A 100 9.62 -6.41 4.66
C VAL A 100 10.63 -7.48 4.27
N LYS A 101 10.26 -8.39 3.37
CA LYS A 101 11.19 -9.41 2.85
C LYS A 101 12.40 -8.78 2.18
N MET A 102 12.19 -7.71 1.41
CA MET A 102 13.31 -6.97 0.83
C MET A 102 14.26 -6.38 1.89
N LYS A 103 13.74 -5.95 3.05
CA LYS A 103 14.57 -5.50 4.18
C LYS A 103 15.35 -6.66 4.82
N GLU A 104 14.73 -7.84 4.91
CA GLU A 104 15.37 -9.04 5.45
C GLU A 104 16.53 -9.54 4.58
N PHE A 105 16.42 -9.44 3.25
CA PHE A 105 17.47 -9.86 2.31
C PHE A 105 18.45 -8.74 1.93
N GLN A 106 18.50 -7.60 2.64
CA GLN A 106 19.43 -6.51 2.27
C GLN A 106 20.91 -6.92 2.36
N GLU A 107 21.23 -7.90 3.19
CA GLU A 107 22.61 -8.42 3.34
C GLU A 107 22.92 -9.55 2.34
N ASP A 108 21.94 -10.03 1.56
CA ASP A 108 22.09 -11.04 0.51
C ASP A 108 21.62 -10.47 -0.85
N PRO A 109 22.52 -9.85 -1.63
CA PRO A 109 22.17 -9.19 -2.88
C PRO A 109 21.65 -10.15 -3.95
N GLU A 110 22.00 -11.44 -3.92
CA GLU A 110 21.51 -12.43 -4.88
C GLU A 110 20.05 -12.79 -4.59
N MET A 111 19.71 -13.08 -3.32
CA MET A 111 18.32 -13.36 -2.93
C MET A 111 17.43 -12.13 -3.06
N LEU A 112 17.97 -10.94 -2.77
CA LEU A 112 17.26 -9.69 -2.97
C LEU A 112 16.88 -9.51 -4.45
N LEU A 113 17.82 -9.73 -5.37
CA LEU A 113 17.57 -9.57 -6.81
C LEU A 113 16.52 -10.57 -7.33
N ASP A 114 16.56 -11.84 -6.92
CA ASP A 114 15.52 -12.84 -7.25
C ASP A 114 14.15 -12.43 -6.70
N LEU A 115 14.10 -11.96 -5.45
CA LEU A 115 12.87 -11.47 -4.84
C LEU A 115 12.30 -10.28 -5.61
N MET A 116 13.12 -9.28 -5.94
CA MET A 116 12.71 -8.11 -6.72
C MET A 116 12.17 -8.51 -8.09
N TYR A 117 12.82 -9.47 -8.75
CA TYR A 117 12.37 -10.02 -10.02
C TYR A 117 11.01 -10.72 -9.89
N ARG A 118 10.82 -11.55 -8.86
CA ARG A 118 9.54 -12.23 -8.58
C ARG A 118 8.41 -11.24 -8.30
N ILE A 119 8.67 -10.17 -7.57
CA ILE A 119 7.70 -9.11 -7.28
C ILE A 119 7.31 -8.36 -8.57
N ALA A 120 8.31 -7.94 -9.37
CA ALA A 120 8.07 -7.27 -10.64
C ALA A 120 7.30 -8.16 -11.64
N LYS A 121 7.50 -9.49 -11.57
CA LYS A 121 6.74 -10.49 -12.31
C LYS A 121 5.31 -10.67 -11.76
N GLY A 122 5.12 -10.64 -10.45
CA GLY A 122 3.81 -10.69 -9.80
C GLY A 122 2.93 -9.49 -10.13
N TYR A 123 3.52 -8.31 -10.31
CA TYR A 123 2.80 -7.10 -10.73
C TYR A 123 2.53 -7.01 -12.26
N GLN A 124 2.68 -8.12 -13.02
CA GLN A 124 2.37 -8.15 -14.46
C GLN A 124 0.96 -7.70 -14.81
N ASN A 125 -0.02 -8.00 -13.96
CA ASN A 125 -1.41 -7.64 -14.17
C ASN A 125 -1.73 -6.19 -13.76
N SER A 126 -0.73 -5.40 -13.35
CA SER A 126 -0.89 -4.02 -12.91
C SER A 126 0.34 -3.19 -13.29
N PRO A 127 0.39 -2.66 -14.53
CA PRO A 127 1.55 -1.92 -15.04
C PRO A 127 1.90 -0.68 -14.19
N ASP A 128 0.90 -0.02 -13.60
CA ASP A 128 1.12 1.12 -12.70
C ASP A 128 1.86 0.72 -11.41
N LEU A 129 1.49 -0.43 -10.82
CA LEU A 129 2.16 -0.97 -9.63
C LEU A 129 3.62 -1.27 -9.91
N ARG A 130 3.92 -1.86 -11.07
CA ARG A 130 5.30 -2.10 -11.51
C ARG A 130 6.08 -0.80 -11.64
N LEU A 131 5.52 0.22 -12.28
CA LEU A 131 6.20 1.51 -12.48
C LEU A 131 6.51 2.19 -11.14
N THR A 132 5.54 2.25 -10.23
CA THR A 132 5.75 2.80 -8.88
C THR A 132 6.82 2.01 -8.12
N TRP A 133 6.81 0.69 -8.21
CA TRP A 133 7.77 -0.16 -7.53
C TRP A 133 9.19 0.06 -8.05
N LEU A 134 9.38 0.04 -9.37
CA LEU A 134 10.67 0.32 -10.02
C LEU A 134 11.16 1.74 -9.71
N ALA A 135 10.28 2.74 -9.68
CA ALA A 135 10.64 4.11 -9.34
C ALA A 135 11.14 4.23 -7.88
N ASN A 136 10.48 3.59 -6.91
CA ASN A 136 10.94 3.59 -5.51
C ASN A 136 12.27 2.85 -5.33
N MET A 137 12.45 1.72 -6.04
CA MET A 137 13.73 0.99 -6.04
C MET A 137 14.87 1.82 -6.63
N ALA A 138 14.62 2.48 -7.76
CA ALA A 138 15.59 3.36 -8.40
C ALA A 138 15.94 4.54 -7.50
N GLN A 139 14.96 5.14 -6.83
CA GLN A 139 15.20 6.21 -5.86
C GLN A 139 16.07 5.73 -4.70
N LYS A 140 15.77 4.56 -4.12
CA LYS A 140 16.57 3.98 -3.04
C LYS A 140 18.01 3.69 -3.46
N HIS A 141 18.21 3.13 -4.66
CA HIS A 141 19.54 2.90 -5.23
C HIS A 141 20.31 4.20 -5.52
N MET A 142 19.62 5.28 -5.91
CA MET A 142 20.26 6.59 -6.09
C MET A 142 20.65 7.22 -4.75
N GLU A 143 19.80 7.11 -3.73
CA GLU A 143 20.08 7.62 -2.38
C GLU A 143 21.25 6.86 -1.72
N GLU A 144 21.35 5.54 -1.89
CA GLU A 144 22.49 4.74 -1.39
C GLU A 144 23.80 5.04 -2.16
N ASN A 145 23.74 5.39 -3.45
CA ASN A 145 24.92 5.77 -4.23
C ASN A 145 25.39 7.23 -4.01
N PHE A 146 24.55 8.11 -3.44
CA PHE A 146 24.91 9.51 -3.19
C PHE A 146 25.70 9.74 -1.89
N LEU A 147 25.90 8.70 -1.06
CA LEU A 147 26.69 8.76 0.18
C LEU A 147 28.18 8.44 -0.01
N CYS A 148 28.65 8.28 -1.27
CA CYS A 148 30.04 7.99 -1.61
C CYS A 148 30.73 9.07 -2.46
N PHE A 149 30.35 10.35 -2.32
CA PHE A 149 31.13 11.49 -2.82
C PHE A 149 31.31 12.59 -1.78
#